data_AF-A0A6H1LJH6-F1
#
_entry.id   AF-A0A6H1LJH6-F1
#
_cell.length_a   1.000
_cell.length_b   1.000
_cell.length_c   1.000
_cell.angle_alpha   90.00
_cell.angle_beta   90.00
_cell.angle_gamma   90.00
#
_symmetry.space_group_name_H-M   'P 1'
#
loop_
_entity.id
_entity.type
_entity.pdbx_description
1 polymer ?
#
loop_
_entity_poly.entity_id
_entity_poly.type
_entity_poly.pdbx_seq_one_letter_code
_entity_poly.pdbx_strand_id
1 'polypeptide(L)' 'MNAFATLRLRPIDLDRPRQRMSLYTTVLAEGMHDGLCRFLNKGILLELWPVHRKLISTAVKEVWEEAFPKLQI' A
#
# COMPACT_ATOMS: atom_id res chain seq x y z
N MET A 1 -10.52 -19.29 -25.94
CA MET A 1 -9.29 -18.89 -25.23
C MET A 1 -9.57 -17.59 -24.50
N ASN A 2 -9.51 -17.56 -23.17
CA ASN A 2 -9.24 -16.34 -22.40
C ASN A 2 -8.66 -16.79 -21.05
N ALA A 3 -7.34 -16.66 -20.98
CA ALA A 3 -6.52 -16.99 -19.84
C ALA A 3 -6.66 -15.89 -18.77
N PHE A 4 -7.69 -15.97 -17.93
CA PHE A 4 -7.62 -15.35 -16.61
C PHE A 4 -7.23 -16.46 -15.65
N ALA A 5 -5.92 -16.69 -15.61
CA ALA A 5 -5.29 -17.52 -14.60
C ALA A 5 -5.85 -17.12 -13.23
N THR A 6 -6.44 -18.09 -12.55
CA THR A 6 -6.90 -18.00 -11.17
C THR A 6 -5.79 -17.34 -10.33
N LEU A 7 -5.94 -16.06 -9.99
CA LEU A 7 -5.05 -15.36 -9.08
C LEU A 7 -5.06 -16.14 -7.77
N ARG A 8 -4.01 -16.93 -7.54
CA ARG A 8 -3.85 -17.72 -6.33
C ARG A 8 -3.50 -16.74 -5.22
N LEU A 9 -4.53 -16.14 -4.62
CA LEU A 9 -4.38 -15.23 -3.49
C LEU A 9 -3.81 -16.05 -2.33
N ARG A 10 -2.53 -15.79 -2.00
CA ARG A 10 -1.92 -16.34 -0.79
C ARG A 10 -2.16 -15.36 0.36
N PRO A 11 -2.61 -15.83 1.54
CA PRO A 11 -2.69 -14.99 2.72
C PRO A 11 -1.32 -14.36 3.00
N ILE A 12 -1.32 -13.05 3.23
CA ILE A 12 -0.14 -12.34 3.70
C ILE A 12 -0.21 -12.32 5.22
N ASP A 13 0.85 -12.81 5.85
CA ASP A 13 0.99 -12.80 7.30
C ASP A 13 1.54 -11.43 7.72
N LEU A 14 0.66 -10.61 8.32
CA LEU A 14 1.00 -9.28 8.77
C LEU A 14 1.91 -9.27 10.00
N ASP A 15 2.10 -10.40 10.70
CA ASP A 15 3.03 -10.47 11.83
C ASP A 15 4.49 -10.56 11.35
N ARG A 16 4.71 -10.92 10.08
CA ARG A 16 6.04 -10.97 9.47
C ARG A 16 6.43 -9.60 8.89
N PRO A 17 7.46 -8.90 9.43
CA PRO A 17 7.78 -7.52 9.03
C PRO A 17 8.05 -7.34 7.54
N ARG A 18 8.74 -8.31 6.90
CA ARG A 18 9.07 -8.24 5.48
C ARG A 18 7.84 -8.40 4.58
N GLN A 19 6.89 -9.27 4.97
CA GLN A 19 5.66 -9.47 4.21
C GLN A 19 4.72 -8.26 4.36
N ARG A 20 4.62 -7.72 5.58
CA ARG A 20 3.90 -6.47 5.88
C ARG A 20 4.45 -5.30 5.06
N MET A 21 5.76 -5.11 5.03
CA MET A 21 6.41 -4.08 4.21
C MET A 21 6.09 -4.26 2.72
N SER A 22 6.22 -5.47 2.18
CA SER A 22 5.94 -5.75 0.77
C SER A 22 4.49 -5.43 0.39
N LEU A 23 3.52 -5.80 1.25
CA LEU A 23 2.11 -5.49 1.02
C LEU A 23 1.87 -3.99 0.98
N TYR A 24 2.40 -3.25 1.97
CA TYR A 24 2.19 -1.81 2.06
C TYR A 24 2.82 -1.08 0.86
N THR A 25 4.03 -1.47 0.43
CA THR A 25 4.64 -0.90 -0.78
C THR A 25 3.80 -1.15 -2.04
N THR A 26 3.31 -2.37 -2.25
CA THR A 26 2.46 -2.68 -3.42
C THR A 26 1.15 -1.90 -3.39
N VAL A 27 0.47 -1.83 -2.24
CA VAL A 27 -0.79 -1.06 -2.14
C VAL A 27 -0.54 0.45 -2.24
N LEU A 28 0.61 0.96 -1.81
CA LEU A 28 0.95 2.37 -2.02
C LEU A 28 1.24 2.66 -3.50
N ALA A 29 1.92 1.76 -4.20
CA ALA A 29 2.23 1.92 -5.62
C ALA A 29 0.98 1.81 -6.51
N GLU A 30 0.09 0.86 -6.21
CA GLU A 30 -1.03 0.48 -7.09
C GLU A 30 -2.40 0.93 -6.55
N GLY A 31 -2.52 1.22 -5.25
CA GLY A 31 -3.80 1.13 -4.56
C GLY A 31 -4.76 2.29 -4.72
N MET A 32 -4.33 3.32 -5.42
CA MET A 32 -5.23 4.34 -5.95
C MET A 32 -6.12 3.82 -7.08
N HIS A 33 -5.67 2.78 -7.80
CA HIS A 33 -6.51 2.00 -8.70
C HIS A 33 -7.27 0.92 -7.92
N ASP A 34 -8.54 0.72 -8.30
CA ASP A 34 -9.39 -0.42 -7.90
C ASP A 34 -9.66 -0.61 -6.39
N GLY A 35 -9.48 0.44 -5.57
CA GLY A 35 -9.92 0.45 -4.17
C GLY A 35 -9.09 -0.41 -3.22
N LEU A 36 -7.85 -0.76 -3.60
CA LEU A 36 -6.94 -1.54 -2.75
C LEU A 36 -6.59 -0.81 -1.44
N CYS A 37 -6.77 0.52 -1.36
CA CYS A 37 -6.71 1.29 -0.12
C CYS A 37 -7.50 0.67 1.04
N ARG A 38 -8.59 -0.08 0.76
CA ARG A 38 -9.42 -0.75 1.78
C ARG A 38 -8.66 -1.80 2.60
N PHE A 39 -7.51 -2.26 2.12
CA PHE A 39 -6.65 -3.24 2.81
C PHE A 39 -5.61 -2.59 3.71
N LEU A 40 -5.47 -1.26 3.69
CA LEU A 40 -4.57 -0.55 4.60
C LEU A 40 -5.26 -0.33 5.95
N ASN A 41 -4.52 -0.62 7.02
CA ASN A 41 -4.91 -0.16 8.34
C ASN A 41 -4.39 1.26 8.53
N LYS A 42 -5.28 2.19 8.88
CA LYS A 42 -4.94 3.61 9.05
C LYS A 42 -3.86 3.87 10.11
N GLY A 43 -3.91 3.17 11.24
CA GLY A 43 -2.94 3.35 12.33
C GLY A 43 -1.54 2.92 11.92
N ILE A 44 -1.44 1.73 11.32
CA ILE A 44 -0.18 1.17 10.81
C ILE A 44 0.37 2.04 9.67
N LEU A 45 -0.50 2.52 8.77
CA LEU A 45 -0.08 3.40 7.68
C LEU A 45 0.58 4.67 8.23
N LEU A 46 -0.02 5.32 9.22
CA LEU A 46 0.55 6.53 9.85
C LEU A 46 1.90 6.25 10.52
N GLU A 47 2.03 5.13 11.21
CA GLU A 47 3.28 4.72 11.86
C GLU A 47 4.41 4.50 10.84
N LEU A 48 4.09 3.86 9.71
CA LEU A 48 5.09 3.46 8.71
C LEU A 48 5.36 4.53 7.65
N TRP A 49 4.49 5.54 7.53
CA TRP A 49 4.55 6.55 6.48
C TRP A 49 5.88 7.31 6.40
N PRO A 50 6.52 7.76 7.51
CA PRO A 50 7.78 8.51 7.44
C PRO A 50 8.93 7.75 6.76
N VAL A 51 8.88 6.41 6.79
CA VAL A 51 9.83 5.54 6.09
C VAL A 51 9.37 5.29 4.65
N HIS A 52 8.10 4.91 4.45
CA HIS A 52 7.58 4.53 3.13
C HIS A 52 7.57 5.69 2.13
N ARG A 53 7.27 6.92 2.57
CA ARG A 53 7.27 8.11 1.70
C ARG A 53 8.61 8.39 1.04
N LYS A 54 9.71 7.83 1.57
CA LYS A 54 11.08 7.93 1.02
C LYS A 54 11.39 6.85 -0.01
N LEU A 55 10.56 5.82 -0.11
CA LEU A 55 10.78 4.64 -0.94
C LEU A 55 9.87 4.59 -2.17
N ILE A 56 8.92 5.52 -2.27
CA ILE A 56 7.98 5.66 -3.40
C ILE A 56 8.33 6.91 -4.21
N SER A 57 7.83 6.99 -5.44
CA SER A 57 8.04 8.17 -6.28
C SER A 57 7.32 9.39 -5.69
N THR A 58 7.83 10.59 -6.01
CA THR A 58 7.23 11.86 -5.57
C THR A 58 5.76 11.97 -5.99
N ALA A 59 5.43 11.56 -7.23
CA ALA A 59 4.06 11.57 -7.72
C ALA A 59 3.15 10.69 -6.85
N VAL A 60 3.54 9.45 -6.54
CA VAL A 60 2.74 8.57 -5.69
C VAL A 60 2.59 9.17 -4.29
N LYS A 61 3.67 9.68 -3.70
CA LYS A 61 3.63 10.34 -2.40
C LYS A 61 2.62 11.50 -2.38
N GLU A 62 2.66 12.39 -3.37
CA GLU A 62 1.77 13.56 -3.45
C GLU A 62 0.31 13.16 -3.50
N VAL A 63 -0.05 12.18 -4.33
CA VAL A 63 -1.45 11.80 -4.44
C VAL A 63 -1.96 11.13 -3.14
N TRP A 64 -1.12 10.38 -2.44
CA TRP A 64 -1.47 9.85 -1.11
C TRP A 64 -1.59 10.95 -0.05
N GLU A 65 -0.69 11.93 -0.04
CA GLU A 65 -0.74 13.07 0.88
C GLU A 65 -1.96 13.98 0.60
N GLU A 66 -2.38 14.12 -0.65
CA GLU A 66 -3.60 14.83 -1.05
C GLU A 66 -4.88 14.07 -0.63
N ALA A 67 -4.96 12.78 -0.92
CA ALA A 67 -6.12 11.95 -0.60
C ALA A 67 -6.27 11.70 0.92
N PHE A 68 -5.16 11.67 1.66
CA PHE A 68 -5.12 11.48 3.10
C PHE A 68 -4.24 12.55 3.77
N PRO A 69 -4.77 13.75 4.05
CA PRO A 69 -4.00 14.87 4.61
C PRO A 69 -3.28 14.59 5.92
N LYS A 70 -3.73 13.59 6.69
CA LYS A 70 -3.05 13.13 7.92
C LYS A 70 -1.66 12.53 7.67
N LEU A 71 -1.30 12.25 6.42
CA LEU A 71 0.01 11.76 6.02
C LEU A 71 1.04 12.89 5.80
N GLN A 72 0.64 14.17 5.80
CA GLN A 72 1.55 15.32 5.64
C GLN A 72 2.33 15.69 6.92
N ILE A 73 2.46 14.74 7.86
CA ILE A 73 3.23 14.86 9.10
C ILE A 73 4.74 14.85 8.88
#